data_AF-A0A7X7FNF9-F1
#
_entry.id   AF-A0A7X7FNF9-F1
#
_cell.length_a   1.000
_cell.length_b   1.000
_cell.length_c   1.000
_cell.angle_alpha   90.00
_cell.angle_beta   90.00
_cell.angle_gamma   90.00
#
_symmetry.space_group_name_H-M   'P 1'
#
loop_
_entity.id
_entity.type
_entity.pdbx_description
1 polymer ?
#
loop_
_entity_poly.entity_id
_entity_poly.type
_entity_poly.pdbx_seq_one_letter_code
_entity_poly.pdbx_strand_id
1 'polypeptide(L)'
;RQLARSSSPQDTHYYLLCLASVKEDAFGPAKGLVRNSDPRVRRLGIAALDSCHGPKVEEALLDLLNDPDDEVGDAAAISLTDPRRGTAIALVPNLQSIIARGGNAARRAVVALQRIPGEQTETILVDALSKTSDPDLLAQMADSLGMINSRMAVPGMIALLDDARPLESMQYSERSATRALAGARGQFSAKGVDAESITVLRARTVADAALRSLTLIAGPSAPTNATLPTDTRPAGALREQWEAWWKAGGGLSPRR
;
A
#
# COMPACT_ATOMS: atom_id res chain seq x y z
N ARG A 1 24.92 16.51 3.16
CA ARG A 1 26.07 15.62 3.48
C ARG A 1 26.06 15.15 4.94
N GLN A 2 25.82 16.01 5.93
CA GLN A 2 25.77 15.61 7.35
C GLN A 2 24.61 14.64 7.65
N LEU A 3 23.40 14.91 7.16
CA LEU A 3 22.24 14.01 7.31
C LEU A 3 22.50 12.57 6.80
N ALA A 4 23.24 12.42 5.69
CA ALA A 4 23.58 11.12 5.12
C ALA A 4 24.60 10.32 5.96
N ARG A 5 25.35 10.99 6.84
CA ARG A 5 26.39 10.37 7.68
C ARG A 5 25.96 10.21 9.15
N SER A 6 24.84 10.82 9.53
CA SER A 6 24.35 10.77 10.90
C SER A 6 23.84 9.37 11.26
N SER A 7 24.35 8.78 12.34
CA SER A 7 23.80 7.58 12.99
C SER A 7 22.89 7.91 14.19
N SER A 8 22.86 9.18 14.62
CA SER A 8 22.09 9.66 15.77
C SER A 8 20.68 10.10 15.36
N PRO A 9 19.61 9.58 15.99
CA PRO A 9 18.24 10.03 15.74
C PRO A 9 18.05 11.53 15.97
N GLN A 10 18.71 12.10 16.99
CA GLN A 10 18.64 13.53 17.32
C GLN A 10 19.25 14.38 16.20
N ASP A 11 20.43 13.99 15.72
CA ASP A 11 21.11 14.71 14.64
C ASP A 11 20.33 14.59 13.33
N THR A 12 19.79 13.40 13.03
CA THR A 12 18.90 13.20 11.88
C THR A 12 17.69 14.13 11.95
N HIS A 13 17.03 14.22 13.11
CA HIS A 13 15.90 15.10 13.32
C HIS A 13 16.29 16.59 13.15
N TYR A 14 17.39 17.02 13.78
CA TYR A 14 17.90 18.38 13.67
C TYR A 14 18.16 18.78 12.20
N TYR A 15 18.88 17.95 11.44
CA TYR A 15 19.17 18.26 10.04
C TYR A 15 17.94 18.25 9.14
N LEU A 16 16.96 17.39 9.41
CA LEU A 16 15.68 17.43 8.71
C LEU A 16 14.93 18.73 9.00
N LEU A 17 14.92 19.21 10.26
CA LEU A 17 14.34 20.51 10.60
C LEU A 17 15.06 21.67 9.89
N CYS A 18 16.39 21.63 9.79
CA CYS A 18 17.14 22.63 9.04
C CYS A 18 16.73 22.64 7.56
N LEU A 19 16.61 21.47 6.93
CA LEU A 19 16.13 21.37 5.55
C LEU A 19 14.68 21.87 5.41
N ALA A 20 13.80 21.48 6.32
CA ALA A 20 12.42 21.95 6.31
C ALA A 20 12.30 23.47 6.45
N SER A 21 13.20 24.10 7.22
CA SER A 21 13.21 25.55 7.43
C SER A 21 13.54 26.36 6.18
N VAL A 22 14.26 25.76 5.22
CA VAL A 22 14.64 26.41 3.95
C VAL A 22 13.71 26.10 2.78
N LYS A 23 12.62 25.34 3.01
CA LYS A 23 11.52 25.08 2.05
C LYS A 23 12.00 24.67 0.65
N GLU A 24 11.72 25.46 -0.39
CA GLU A 24 12.05 25.12 -1.77
C GLU A 24 13.57 25.03 -2.03
N ASP A 25 14.38 25.76 -1.27
CA ASP A 25 15.84 25.66 -1.36
C ASP A 25 16.36 24.30 -0.86
N ALA A 26 15.54 23.54 -0.13
CA ALA A 26 15.87 22.18 0.27
C ALA A 26 15.85 21.20 -0.91
N PHE A 27 15.26 21.55 -2.06
CA PHE A 27 15.12 20.63 -3.19
C PHE A 27 16.48 20.14 -3.70
N GLY A 28 17.47 21.03 -3.85
CA GLY A 28 18.82 20.67 -4.30
C GLY A 28 19.49 19.65 -3.36
N PRO A 29 19.60 19.95 -2.06
CA PRO A 29 20.08 19.00 -1.05
C PRO A 29 19.28 17.69 -1.01
N ALA A 30 17.95 17.74 -1.04
CA ALA A 30 17.07 16.59 -0.98
C ALA A 30 17.25 15.67 -2.20
N LYS A 31 17.40 16.24 -3.40
CA LYS A 31 17.72 15.51 -4.63
C LYS A 31 19.03 14.72 -4.53
N GLY A 32 20.01 15.24 -3.79
CA GLY A 32 21.25 14.50 -3.51
C GLY A 32 21.05 13.31 -2.57
N LEU A 33 20.13 13.42 -1.61
CA LEU A 33 19.83 12.36 -0.63
C LEU A 33 19.05 11.20 -1.24
N VAL A 34 18.06 11.49 -2.10
CA VAL A 34 17.25 10.46 -2.76
C VAL A 34 18.01 9.62 -3.80
N ARG A 35 19.25 10.01 -4.13
CA ARG A 35 20.17 9.24 -5.01
C ARG A 35 21.23 8.45 -4.25
N ASN A 36 21.14 8.42 -2.92
CA ASN A 36 22.12 7.73 -2.10
C ASN A 36 22.00 6.20 -2.25
N SER A 37 23.12 5.49 -2.14
CA SER A 37 23.13 4.02 -2.17
C SER A 37 22.41 3.39 -0.97
N ASP A 38 22.42 4.07 0.18
CA ASP A 38 21.73 3.63 1.40
C ASP A 38 20.23 3.98 1.33
N PRO A 39 19.31 2.98 1.34
CA PRO A 39 17.87 3.22 1.34
C PRO A 39 17.39 4.06 2.53
N ARG A 40 18.05 3.94 3.69
CA ARG A 40 17.74 4.78 4.86
C ARG A 40 17.95 6.25 4.55
N VAL A 41 19.04 6.59 3.86
CA VAL A 41 19.35 7.97 3.46
C VAL A 41 18.38 8.44 2.37
N ARG A 42 17.97 7.57 1.44
CA ARG A 42 16.95 7.92 0.44
C ARG A 42 15.62 8.30 1.07
N ARG A 43 15.17 7.55 2.10
CA ARG A 43 13.97 7.91 2.89
C ARG A 43 14.09 9.27 3.58
N LEU A 44 15.27 9.61 4.10
CA LEU A 44 15.52 10.96 4.64
C LEU A 44 15.46 12.03 3.56
N GLY A 45 15.87 11.70 2.33
CA GLY A 45 15.68 12.56 1.17
C GLY A 45 14.21 12.82 0.85
N ILE A 46 13.37 11.79 0.88
CA ILE A 46 11.91 11.93 0.71
C ILE A 46 11.31 12.81 1.82
N ALA A 47 11.69 12.58 3.07
CA ALA A 47 11.23 13.43 4.18
C ALA A 47 11.65 14.90 4.02
N ALA A 48 12.82 15.18 3.43
CA ALA A 48 13.23 16.54 3.08
C ALA A 48 12.44 17.12 1.89
N LEU A 49 11.99 16.27 0.95
CA LEU A 49 11.11 16.70 -0.14
C LEU A 49 9.69 17.05 0.34
N ASP A 50 9.25 16.59 1.52
CA ASP A 50 7.93 16.93 2.09
C ASP A 50 7.76 18.43 2.40
N SER A 51 8.87 19.14 2.60
CA SER A 51 8.89 20.61 2.75
C SER A 51 9.05 21.38 1.45
N CYS A 52 9.18 20.69 0.31
CA CYS A 52 9.28 21.30 -1.01
C CYS A 52 7.99 21.05 -1.79
N HIS A 53 7.64 21.97 -2.69
CA HIS A 53 6.45 21.86 -3.54
C HIS A 53 6.77 22.08 -5.01
N GLY A 54 5.81 21.70 -5.86
CA GLY A 54 5.85 21.95 -7.29
C GLY A 54 6.37 20.79 -8.14
N PRO A 55 6.33 20.97 -9.48
CA PRO A 55 6.41 19.85 -10.43
C PRO A 55 7.71 19.04 -10.35
N LYS A 56 8.84 19.70 -10.08
CA LYS A 56 10.14 19.01 -9.96
C LYS A 56 10.21 18.05 -8.77
N VAL A 57 9.46 18.36 -7.70
CA VAL A 57 9.36 17.48 -6.53
C VAL A 57 8.49 16.28 -6.86
N GLU A 58 7.36 16.51 -7.53
CA GLU A 58 6.44 15.47 -7.98
C GLU A 58 7.11 14.50 -8.96
N GLU A 59 7.85 15.01 -9.95
CA GLU A 59 8.66 14.19 -10.86
C GLU A 59 9.67 13.32 -10.10
N ALA A 60 10.41 13.90 -9.15
CA ALA A 60 11.38 13.17 -8.35
C ALA A 60 10.72 12.07 -7.49
N LEU A 61 9.54 12.33 -6.94
CA LEU A 61 8.79 11.35 -6.15
C LEU A 61 8.15 10.26 -7.02
N LEU A 62 7.67 10.60 -8.22
CA LEU A 62 7.17 9.63 -9.21
C LEU A 62 8.29 8.67 -9.64
N ASP A 63 9.52 9.17 -9.86
CA ASP A 63 10.69 8.34 -10.16
C ASP A 63 11.00 7.35 -9.02
N LEU A 64 10.87 7.80 -7.76
CA LEU A 64 11.11 6.98 -6.58
C LEU A 64 10.06 5.90 -6.35
N LEU A 65 8.93 5.91 -7.07
CA LEU A 65 8.03 4.75 -7.10
C LEU A 65 8.72 3.52 -7.70
N ASN A 66 9.77 3.69 -8.50
CA ASN A 66 10.54 2.55 -9.02
C ASN A 66 11.77 2.20 -8.15
N ASP A 67 11.88 2.74 -6.94
CA ASP A 67 13.00 2.42 -6.05
C ASP A 67 13.01 0.92 -5.71
N PRO A 68 14.19 0.25 -5.76
CA PRO A 68 14.30 -1.17 -5.45
C PRO A 68 13.99 -1.49 -3.98
N ASP A 69 14.10 -0.50 -3.09
CA ASP A 69 13.72 -0.66 -1.69
C ASP A 69 12.22 -0.39 -1.51
N ASP A 70 11.50 -1.36 -0.94
CA ASP A 70 10.06 -1.25 -0.70
C ASP A 70 9.71 -0.07 0.22
N GLU A 71 10.50 0.22 1.25
CA GLU A 71 10.20 1.33 2.16
C GLU A 71 10.40 2.68 1.50
N VAL A 72 11.40 2.82 0.63
CA VAL A 72 11.63 4.05 -0.14
C VAL A 72 10.47 4.30 -1.10
N GLY A 73 10.08 3.29 -1.88
CA GLY A 73 8.98 3.46 -2.82
C GLY A 73 7.61 3.67 -2.16
N ASP A 74 7.35 3.01 -1.02
CA ASP A 74 6.16 3.27 -0.20
C ASP A 74 6.17 4.70 0.35
N ALA A 75 7.32 5.18 0.83
CA ALA A 75 7.44 6.56 1.31
C ALA A 75 7.19 7.58 0.20
N ALA A 76 7.63 7.30 -1.03
CA ALA A 76 7.36 8.16 -2.18
C ALA A 76 5.86 8.21 -2.51
N ALA A 77 5.18 7.07 -2.55
CA ALA A 77 3.72 7.00 -2.75
C ALA A 77 2.94 7.77 -1.66
N ILE A 78 3.36 7.65 -0.41
CA ILE A 78 2.76 8.38 0.72
C ILE A 78 3.01 9.89 0.57
N SER A 79 4.23 10.30 0.23
CA SER A 79 4.59 11.71 0.06
C SER A 79 3.84 12.37 -1.10
N LEU A 80 3.69 11.70 -2.25
CA LEU A 80 2.90 12.19 -3.40
C LEU A 80 1.44 12.50 -3.04
N THR A 81 0.91 11.80 -2.04
CA THR A 81 -0.50 11.86 -1.64
C THR A 81 -0.71 12.60 -0.33
N ASP A 82 0.32 13.30 0.15
CA ASP A 82 0.21 14.11 1.34
C ASP A 82 -0.78 15.28 1.11
N PRO A 83 -1.84 15.40 1.92
CA PRO A 83 -2.83 16.47 1.78
C PRO A 83 -2.22 17.87 1.81
N ARG A 84 -1.07 18.06 2.47
CA ARG A 84 -0.36 19.35 2.57
C ARG A 84 0.19 19.82 1.22
N ARG A 85 0.36 18.93 0.24
CA ARG A 85 0.79 19.28 -1.13
C ARG A 85 -0.35 19.84 -1.97
N GLY A 86 -1.57 19.38 -1.75
CA GLY A 86 -2.76 19.83 -2.48
C GLY A 86 -2.84 19.41 -3.96
N THR A 87 -1.89 18.61 -4.47
CA THR A 87 -1.78 18.26 -5.90
C THR A 87 -2.11 16.80 -6.23
N ALA A 88 -2.48 15.99 -5.23
CA ALA A 88 -2.63 14.54 -5.41
C ALA A 88 -3.64 14.15 -6.52
N ILE A 89 -4.77 14.86 -6.64
CA ILE A 89 -5.77 14.61 -7.70
C ILE A 89 -5.18 14.84 -9.11
N ALA A 90 -4.30 15.83 -9.27
CA ALA A 90 -3.68 16.13 -10.56
C ALA A 90 -2.71 15.02 -11.02
N LEU A 91 -2.24 14.18 -10.09
CA LEU A 91 -1.33 13.08 -10.37
C LEU A 91 -2.03 11.78 -10.78
N VAL A 92 -3.37 11.71 -10.68
CA VAL A 92 -4.15 10.50 -11.02
C VAL A 92 -3.83 9.97 -12.43
N PRO A 93 -3.75 10.79 -13.50
CA PRO A 93 -3.40 10.29 -14.83
C PRO A 93 -1.99 9.68 -14.89
N ASN A 94 -1.02 10.28 -14.21
CA ASN A 94 0.35 9.76 -14.14
C ASN A 94 0.38 8.40 -13.43
N LEU A 95 -0.30 8.28 -12.29
CA LEU A 95 -0.38 7.05 -11.51
C LEU A 95 -1.09 5.94 -12.30
N GLN A 96 -2.19 6.25 -12.98
CA GLN A 96 -2.89 5.32 -13.86
C GLN A 96 -1.99 4.81 -14.99
N SER A 97 -1.21 5.71 -15.61
CA SER A 97 -0.23 5.35 -16.65
C SER A 97 0.89 4.46 -16.13
N ILE A 98 1.33 4.66 -14.89
CA ILE A 98 2.33 3.80 -14.23
C ILE A 98 1.74 2.41 -13.97
N ILE A 99 0.50 2.32 -13.50
CA ILE A 99 -0.19 1.04 -13.29
C ILE A 99 -0.30 0.26 -14.60
N ALA A 100 -0.72 0.91 -15.69
CA ALA A 100 -0.87 0.27 -16.99
C ALA A 100 0.45 -0.27 -17.58
N ARG A 101 1.60 0.28 -17.16
CA ARG A 101 2.93 -0.19 -17.57
C ARG A 101 3.42 -1.40 -16.75
N GLY A 102 2.83 -1.66 -15.59
CA GLY A 102 3.23 -2.75 -14.69
C GLY A 102 4.56 -2.50 -13.96
N GLY A 103 5.10 -3.56 -13.36
CA GLY A 103 6.37 -3.54 -12.62
C GLY A 103 6.27 -2.96 -11.20
N ASN A 104 7.42 -2.75 -10.56
CA ASN A 104 7.49 -2.35 -9.14
C ASN A 104 6.81 -1.01 -8.85
N ALA A 105 6.92 -0.06 -9.78
CA ALA A 105 6.26 1.24 -9.67
C ALA A 105 4.73 1.15 -9.71
N ALA A 106 4.15 0.18 -10.45
CA ALA A 106 2.72 -0.02 -10.51
C ALA A 106 2.11 -0.33 -9.14
N ARG A 107 2.75 -1.20 -8.35
CA ARG A 107 2.31 -1.52 -6.98
C ARG A 107 2.26 -0.28 -6.09
N ARG A 108 3.26 0.61 -6.16
CA ARG A 108 3.31 1.83 -5.35
C ARG A 108 2.38 2.92 -5.89
N ALA A 109 2.14 2.94 -7.20
CA ALA A 109 1.12 3.79 -7.80
C ALA A 109 -0.30 3.38 -7.37
N VAL A 110 -0.58 2.08 -7.22
CA VAL A 110 -1.82 1.57 -6.60
C VAL A 110 -1.97 2.09 -5.17
N VAL A 111 -0.92 2.01 -4.36
CA VAL A 111 -0.91 2.55 -2.98
C VAL A 111 -1.15 4.07 -2.98
N ALA A 112 -0.59 4.81 -3.93
CA ALA A 112 -0.87 6.23 -4.05
C ALA A 112 -2.35 6.49 -4.41
N LEU A 113 -2.90 5.83 -5.43
CA LEU A 113 -4.31 6.00 -5.81
C LEU A 113 -5.27 5.65 -4.67
N GLN A 114 -4.98 4.60 -3.90
CA GLN A 114 -5.73 4.21 -2.69
C GLN A 114 -5.86 5.35 -1.67
N ARG A 115 -4.86 6.23 -1.60
CA ARG A 115 -4.80 7.33 -0.63
C ARG A 115 -5.44 8.62 -1.13
N ILE A 116 -5.78 8.68 -2.42
CA ILE A 116 -6.47 9.82 -3.03
C ILE A 116 -7.97 9.55 -2.91
N PRO A 117 -8.72 10.37 -2.13
CA PRO A 117 -10.15 10.18 -1.99
C PRO A 117 -10.89 10.44 -3.31
N GLY A 118 -11.84 9.56 -3.66
CA GLY A 118 -12.78 9.79 -4.76
C GLY A 118 -13.18 8.51 -5.50
N GLU A 119 -14.42 8.48 -6.00
CA GLU A 119 -14.95 7.35 -6.79
C GLU A 119 -14.13 7.08 -8.07
N GLN A 120 -13.50 8.12 -8.63
CA GLN A 120 -12.64 8.00 -9.80
C GLN A 120 -11.44 7.06 -9.54
N THR A 121 -10.78 7.17 -8.38
CA THR A 121 -9.60 6.36 -8.07
C THR A 121 -9.99 4.92 -7.79
N GLU A 122 -11.12 4.70 -7.11
CA GLU A 122 -11.74 3.37 -6.94
C GLU A 122 -12.04 2.73 -8.29
N THR A 123 -12.72 3.45 -9.19
CA THR A 123 -13.06 2.95 -10.54
C THR A 123 -11.82 2.58 -11.33
N ILE A 124 -10.77 3.41 -11.29
CA ILE A 124 -9.49 3.11 -11.96
C ILE A 124 -8.89 1.81 -11.45
N LEU A 125 -8.89 1.59 -10.13
CA LEU A 125 -8.34 0.38 -9.52
C LEU A 125 -9.18 -0.87 -9.85
N VAL A 126 -10.51 -0.77 -9.80
CA VAL A 126 -11.43 -1.86 -10.17
C VAL A 126 -11.24 -2.25 -11.64
N ASP A 127 -11.17 -1.27 -12.54
CA ASP A 127 -10.94 -1.52 -13.96
C ASP A 127 -9.59 -2.19 -14.20
N ALA A 128 -8.54 -1.73 -13.51
CA ALA A 128 -7.19 -2.25 -13.66
C ALA A 128 -7.06 -3.69 -13.16
N LEU A 129 -7.83 -4.10 -12.15
CA LEU A 129 -7.87 -5.47 -11.61
C LEU A 129 -8.16 -6.52 -12.69
N SER A 130 -8.95 -6.16 -13.70
CA SER A 130 -9.30 -7.06 -14.81
C SER A 130 -8.32 -7.03 -15.99
N LYS A 131 -7.36 -6.10 -16.00
CA LYS A 131 -6.47 -5.83 -17.15
C LYS A 131 -5.05 -6.36 -16.95
N THR A 132 -4.64 -6.58 -15.72
CA THR A 132 -3.31 -7.10 -15.40
C THR A 132 -3.34 -8.60 -15.17
N SER A 133 -2.25 -9.28 -15.54
CA SER A 133 -2.00 -10.69 -15.19
C SER A 133 -0.85 -10.84 -14.19
N ASP A 134 -0.23 -9.76 -13.73
CA ASP A 134 0.84 -9.80 -12.72
C ASP A 134 0.26 -10.18 -11.33
N PRO A 135 0.67 -11.32 -10.73
CA PRO A 135 0.17 -11.76 -9.42
C PRO A 135 0.38 -10.77 -8.28
N ASP A 136 1.56 -10.14 -8.20
CA ASP A 136 1.89 -9.22 -7.12
C ASP A 136 1.13 -7.89 -7.28
N LEU A 137 0.90 -7.45 -8.52
CA LEU A 137 0.06 -6.29 -8.79
C LEU A 137 -1.42 -6.56 -8.49
N LEU A 138 -1.94 -7.74 -8.86
CA LEU A 138 -3.31 -8.16 -8.51
C LEU A 138 -3.50 -8.20 -6.99
N ALA A 139 -2.56 -8.81 -6.26
CA ALA A 139 -2.61 -8.86 -4.81
C ALA A 139 -2.57 -7.47 -4.19
N GLN A 140 -1.72 -6.56 -4.71
CA GLN A 140 -1.67 -5.18 -4.21
C GLN A 140 -2.94 -4.38 -4.52
N MET A 141 -3.58 -4.59 -5.68
CA MET A 141 -4.87 -3.97 -5.99
C MET A 141 -5.97 -4.49 -5.07
N ALA A 142 -6.04 -5.80 -4.86
CA ALA A 142 -7.00 -6.40 -3.93
C ALA A 142 -6.82 -5.82 -2.52
N ASP A 143 -5.58 -5.79 -2.02
CA ASP A 143 -5.21 -5.21 -0.73
C ASP A 143 -5.68 -3.75 -0.60
N SER A 144 -5.32 -2.90 -1.56
CA SER A 144 -5.71 -1.49 -1.55
C SER A 144 -7.22 -1.26 -1.67
N LEU A 145 -7.92 -2.03 -2.51
CA LEU A 145 -9.38 -1.98 -2.65
C LEU A 145 -10.08 -2.45 -1.36
N GLY A 146 -9.52 -3.45 -0.67
CA GLY A 146 -9.96 -3.89 0.65
C GLY A 146 -9.79 -2.80 1.71
N MET A 147 -8.63 -2.13 1.72
CA MET A 147 -8.34 -1.04 2.67
C MET A 147 -9.28 0.16 2.54
N ILE A 148 -9.78 0.45 1.34
CA ILE A 148 -10.79 1.50 1.11
C ILE A 148 -12.23 0.97 1.22
N ASN A 149 -12.41 -0.30 1.58
CA ASN A 149 -13.70 -0.96 1.70
C ASN A 149 -14.54 -0.90 0.40
N SER A 150 -13.88 -1.06 -0.76
CA SER A 150 -14.51 -0.98 -2.07
C SER A 150 -15.48 -2.14 -2.30
N ARG A 151 -16.78 -1.87 -2.22
CA ARG A 151 -17.79 -2.86 -2.61
C ARG A 151 -17.86 -3.10 -4.11
N MET A 152 -17.47 -2.11 -4.92
CA MET A 152 -17.39 -2.25 -6.37
C MET A 152 -16.39 -3.34 -6.79
N ALA A 153 -15.32 -3.54 -6.01
CA ALA A 153 -14.30 -4.53 -6.28
C ALA A 153 -14.70 -5.97 -5.94
N VAL A 154 -15.76 -6.19 -5.16
CA VAL A 154 -16.13 -7.51 -4.64
C VAL A 154 -16.25 -8.57 -5.74
N PRO A 155 -16.98 -8.36 -6.85
CA PRO A 155 -17.06 -9.35 -7.92
C PRO A 155 -15.69 -9.72 -8.51
N GLY A 156 -14.81 -8.73 -8.69
CA GLY A 156 -13.45 -8.94 -9.18
C GLY A 156 -12.60 -9.74 -8.20
N MET A 157 -12.68 -9.44 -6.90
CA MET A 157 -11.97 -10.20 -5.87
C MET A 157 -12.47 -11.64 -5.75
N ILE A 158 -13.78 -11.87 -5.90
CA ILE A 158 -14.36 -13.23 -5.90
C ILE A 158 -13.77 -14.05 -7.05
N ALA A 159 -13.59 -13.45 -8.23
CA ALA A 159 -13.00 -14.13 -9.37
C ALA A 159 -11.53 -14.56 -9.14
N LEU A 160 -10.82 -13.89 -8.22
CA LEU A 160 -9.43 -14.19 -7.84
C LEU A 160 -9.31 -15.30 -6.79
N LEU A 161 -10.40 -15.81 -6.22
CA LEU A 161 -10.35 -16.81 -5.14
C LEU A 161 -9.81 -18.18 -5.54
N ASP A 162 -9.68 -18.46 -6.84
CA ASP A 162 -9.02 -19.67 -7.35
C ASP A 162 -7.66 -19.38 -7.99
N ASP A 163 -7.16 -18.15 -7.88
CA ASP A 163 -5.84 -17.79 -8.40
C ASP A 163 -4.74 -18.17 -7.40
N ALA A 164 -4.24 -19.40 -7.54
CA ALA A 164 -3.21 -19.97 -6.67
C ALA A 164 -1.78 -19.52 -7.04
N ARG A 165 -1.60 -18.57 -7.94
CA ARG A 165 -0.26 -18.11 -8.32
C ARG A 165 0.46 -17.51 -7.12
N PRO A 166 1.73 -17.88 -6.87
CA PRO A 166 2.46 -17.44 -5.70
C PRO A 166 2.81 -15.95 -5.81
N LEU A 167 2.91 -15.30 -4.65
CA LEU A 167 3.34 -13.91 -4.53
C LEU A 167 4.84 -13.84 -4.20
N GLU A 168 5.58 -13.03 -4.93
CA GLU A 168 7.01 -12.81 -4.65
C GLU A 168 7.17 -11.73 -3.58
N SER A 169 6.29 -10.72 -3.60
CA SER A 169 6.34 -9.57 -2.71
C SER A 169 5.32 -9.66 -1.57
N MET A 170 5.56 -8.88 -0.53
CA MET A 170 4.59 -8.59 0.52
C MET A 170 3.66 -7.47 0.03
N GLN A 171 2.38 -7.40 0.46
CA GLN A 171 1.53 -6.25 0.11
C GLN A 171 1.80 -5.04 1.02
N TYR A 172 1.35 -3.86 0.61
CA TYR A 172 1.54 -2.63 1.39
C TYR A 172 0.98 -2.72 2.80
N SER A 173 -0.24 -3.25 2.99
CA SER A 173 -0.84 -3.37 4.33
C SER A 173 0.04 -4.22 5.26
N GLU A 174 0.61 -5.30 4.75
CA GLU A 174 1.49 -6.22 5.48
C GLU A 174 2.85 -5.56 5.80
N ARG A 175 3.46 -4.85 4.84
CA ARG A 175 4.70 -4.07 5.05
C ARG A 175 4.46 -2.97 6.09
N SER A 176 3.32 -2.27 5.99
CA SER A 176 2.92 -1.23 6.92
C SER A 176 2.72 -1.77 8.33
N ALA A 177 1.98 -2.88 8.47
CA ALA A 177 1.77 -3.55 9.75
C ALA A 177 3.09 -4.02 10.38
N THR A 178 3.99 -4.60 9.57
CA THR A 178 5.31 -5.05 10.04
C THR A 178 6.13 -3.88 10.60
N ARG A 179 6.16 -2.74 9.89
CA ARG A 179 6.82 -1.51 10.36
C ARG A 179 6.19 -0.96 11.65
N ALA A 180 4.87 -0.94 11.74
CA ALA A 180 4.16 -0.49 12.92
C ALA A 180 4.46 -1.37 14.14
N LEU A 181 4.48 -2.70 13.98
CA LEU A 181 4.85 -3.64 15.03
C LEU A 181 6.30 -3.43 15.49
N ALA A 182 7.23 -3.28 14.55
CA ALA A 182 8.64 -3.02 14.86
C ALA A 182 8.81 -1.74 15.71
N GLY A 183 8.10 -0.67 15.37
CA GLY A 183 8.11 0.58 16.12
C GLY A 183 7.43 0.51 17.50
N ALA A 184 6.46 -0.39 17.66
CA ALA A 184 5.67 -0.54 18.89
C ALA A 184 6.20 -1.61 19.86
N ARG A 185 7.28 -2.34 19.53
CA ARG A 185 7.82 -3.44 20.35
C ARG A 185 7.99 -3.09 21.84
N GLY A 186 8.56 -1.91 22.14
CA GLY A 186 8.72 -1.46 23.53
C GLY A 186 7.40 -1.22 24.29
N GLN A 187 6.32 -0.89 23.57
CA GLN A 187 5.00 -0.67 24.17
C GLN A 187 4.28 -1.99 24.48
N PHE A 188 4.51 -3.03 23.67
CA PHE A 188 3.95 -4.36 23.92
C PHE A 188 4.57 -5.01 25.15
N SER A 189 5.89 -4.92 25.29
CA SER A 189 6.58 -5.40 26.50
C SER A 189 6.08 -4.71 27.76
N ALA A 190 5.82 -3.39 27.71
CA ALA A 190 5.25 -2.64 28.82
C ALA A 190 3.81 -3.07 29.20
N LYS A 191 3.08 -3.71 28.28
CA LYS A 191 1.72 -4.25 28.49
C LYS A 191 1.71 -5.76 28.75
N GLY A 192 2.88 -6.40 28.94
CA GLY A 192 2.99 -7.84 29.16
C GLY A 192 2.63 -8.69 27.93
N VAL A 193 2.61 -8.09 26.74
CA VAL A 193 2.38 -8.80 25.48
C VAL A 193 3.73 -9.15 24.88
N ASP A 194 3.94 -10.43 24.57
CA ASP A 194 5.13 -10.87 23.86
C ASP A 194 5.09 -10.37 22.41
N ALA A 195 5.90 -9.36 22.11
CA ALA A 195 5.97 -8.75 20.80
C ALA A 195 6.48 -9.73 19.73
N GLU A 196 7.27 -10.75 20.11
CA GLU A 196 7.78 -11.77 19.18
C GLU A 196 6.71 -12.80 18.81
N SER A 197 5.65 -12.93 19.62
CA SER A 197 4.49 -13.77 19.30
C SER A 197 3.52 -13.14 18.29
N ILE A 198 3.63 -11.82 18.04
CA ILE A 198 2.75 -11.10 17.11
C ILE A 198 3.37 -11.14 15.70
N THR A 199 2.84 -12.02 14.85
CA THR A 199 3.27 -12.13 13.46
C THR A 199 2.23 -11.56 12.50
N VAL A 200 2.67 -10.76 11.53
CA VAL A 200 1.82 -10.38 10.39
C VAL A 200 1.65 -11.61 9.51
N LEU A 201 0.42 -12.11 9.41
CA LEU A 201 0.10 -13.20 8.51
C LEU A 201 0.23 -12.71 7.06
N ARG A 202 1.18 -13.28 6.32
CA ARG A 202 1.44 -12.95 4.92
C ARG A 202 0.51 -13.74 3.97
N ALA A 203 -0.07 -13.09 2.96
CA ALA A 203 -0.71 -13.74 1.82
C ALA A 203 0.36 -14.41 0.94
N ARG A 204 0.14 -15.69 0.60
CA ARG A 204 1.09 -16.49 -0.18
C ARG A 204 0.69 -16.58 -1.65
N THR A 205 -0.59 -16.42 -1.93
CA THR A 205 -1.19 -16.48 -3.27
C THR A 205 -2.09 -15.27 -3.53
N VAL A 206 -2.44 -15.05 -4.80
CA VAL A 206 -3.44 -14.03 -5.18
C VAL A 206 -4.78 -14.31 -4.50
N ALA A 207 -5.19 -15.57 -4.43
CA ALA A 207 -6.39 -16.01 -3.71
C ALA A 207 -6.36 -15.62 -2.22
N ASP A 208 -5.22 -15.76 -1.53
CA ASP A 208 -5.10 -15.35 -0.13
C ASP A 208 -5.30 -13.85 0.05
N ALA A 209 -4.71 -13.04 -0.83
CA ALA A 209 -4.84 -11.58 -0.78
C ALA A 209 -6.28 -11.14 -1.06
N ALA A 210 -6.92 -11.75 -2.05
CA ALA A 210 -8.33 -11.51 -2.36
C ALA A 210 -9.24 -11.92 -1.20
N LEU A 211 -9.01 -13.09 -0.60
CA LEU A 211 -9.79 -13.58 0.53
C LEU A 211 -9.70 -12.65 1.74
N ARG A 212 -8.49 -12.19 2.09
CA ARG A 212 -8.28 -11.23 3.18
C ARG A 212 -9.06 -9.94 2.95
N SER A 213 -8.99 -9.42 1.73
CA SER A 213 -9.64 -8.16 1.34
C SER A 213 -11.17 -8.30 1.35
N LEU A 214 -11.71 -9.42 0.85
CA LEU A 214 -13.13 -9.76 0.95
C LEU A 214 -13.59 -9.88 2.39
N THR A 215 -12.80 -10.54 3.24
CA THR A 215 -13.09 -10.68 4.67
C THR A 215 -13.10 -9.32 5.38
N LEU A 216 -12.18 -8.43 5.02
CA LEU A 216 -12.15 -7.06 5.52
C LEU A 216 -13.41 -6.28 5.11
N ILE A 217 -13.85 -6.40 3.85
CA ILE A 217 -15.04 -5.72 3.34
C ILE A 217 -16.33 -6.25 3.99
N ALA A 218 -16.43 -7.57 4.15
CA ALA A 218 -17.61 -8.21 4.71
C ALA A 218 -17.69 -8.05 6.23
N GLY A 219 -16.55 -7.92 6.91
CA GLY A 219 -16.48 -7.83 8.37
C GLY A 219 -17.22 -8.98 9.05
N PRO A 220 -18.09 -8.71 10.05
CA PRO A 220 -18.85 -9.76 10.74
C PRO A 220 -19.83 -10.55 9.87
N SER A 221 -20.18 -10.03 8.69
CA SER A 221 -21.11 -10.71 7.76
C SER A 221 -20.41 -11.72 6.85
N ALA A 222 -19.09 -11.86 6.94
CA ALA A 222 -18.32 -12.80 6.13
C ALA A 222 -18.84 -14.24 6.30
N PRO A 223 -18.81 -15.08 5.24
CA PRO A 223 -19.24 -16.46 5.36
C PRO A 223 -18.32 -17.23 6.32
N THR A 224 -18.87 -17.82 7.38
CA THR A 224 -18.13 -18.38 8.53
C THR A 224 -17.11 -19.46 8.15
N ASN A 225 -17.38 -20.24 7.09
CA ASN A 225 -16.52 -21.32 6.60
C ASN A 225 -15.59 -20.88 5.44
N ALA A 226 -15.64 -19.61 5.06
CA ALA A 226 -14.90 -19.05 3.93
C ALA A 226 -13.69 -18.21 4.35
N THR A 227 -13.48 -17.92 5.63
CA THR A 227 -12.44 -17.00 6.13
C THR A 227 -11.07 -17.65 6.36
N LEU A 228 -11.00 -18.99 6.36
CA LEU A 228 -9.75 -19.73 6.53
C LEU A 228 -9.18 -20.17 5.17
N PRO A 229 -7.87 -19.99 4.92
CA PRO A 229 -7.19 -20.64 3.81
C PRO A 229 -7.00 -22.11 4.19
N THR A 230 -7.85 -23.00 3.66
CA THR A 230 -7.66 -24.44 3.80
C THR A 230 -7.64 -25.13 2.44
N ASP A 231 -6.51 -25.79 2.21
CA ASP A 231 -6.10 -26.61 1.05
C ASP A 231 -6.98 -27.86 0.85
N THR A 232 -7.81 -28.20 1.83
CA THR A 232 -8.60 -29.45 1.84
C THR A 232 -10.00 -29.31 1.23
N ARG A 233 -10.40 -28.13 0.75
CA ARG A 233 -11.71 -27.91 0.11
C ARG A 233 -11.64 -28.24 -1.39
N PRO A 234 -12.76 -28.68 -2.00
CA PRO A 234 -12.84 -28.74 -3.45
C PRO A 234 -12.52 -27.37 -4.08
N ALA A 235 -11.79 -27.37 -5.19
CA ALA A 235 -11.55 -26.16 -5.97
C ALA A 235 -12.88 -25.45 -6.28
N GLY A 236 -12.94 -24.12 -6.18
CA GLY A 236 -14.16 -23.34 -6.39
C GLY A 236 -15.14 -23.25 -5.21
N ALA A 237 -15.04 -24.13 -4.19
CA ALA A 237 -15.98 -24.11 -3.06
C ALA A 237 -15.94 -22.80 -2.24
N LEU A 238 -14.78 -22.13 -2.22
CA LEU A 238 -14.61 -20.82 -1.59
C LEU A 238 -15.28 -19.73 -2.43
N ARG A 239 -15.07 -19.74 -3.76
CA ARG A 239 -15.70 -18.81 -4.70
C ARG A 239 -17.23 -18.86 -4.59
N GLU A 240 -17.82 -20.06 -4.64
CA GLU A 240 -19.27 -20.24 -4.59
C GLU A 240 -19.90 -19.64 -3.32
N GLN A 241 -19.26 -19.81 -2.16
CA GLN A 241 -19.73 -19.23 -0.90
C GLN A 241 -19.72 -17.70 -0.93
N TRP A 242 -18.65 -17.11 -1.45
CA TRP A 242 -18.54 -15.66 -1.58
C TRP A 242 -19.51 -15.11 -2.64
N GLU A 243 -19.74 -15.82 -3.73
CA GLU A 243 -20.77 -15.47 -4.73
C GLU A 243 -22.18 -15.50 -4.12
N ALA A 244 -22.50 -16.55 -3.35
CA ALA A 244 -23.79 -16.67 -2.67
C ALA A 244 -23.99 -15.52 -1.66
N TRP A 245 -22.96 -15.20 -0.88
CA TRP A 245 -22.97 -14.06 0.04
C TRP A 245 -23.20 -12.74 -0.69
N TRP A 246 -22.53 -12.52 -1.81
CA TRP A 246 -22.71 -11.31 -2.62
C TRP A 246 -24.12 -11.21 -3.20
N LYS A 247 -24.64 -12.31 -3.77
CA LYS A 247 -26.02 -12.41 -4.28
C LYS A 247 -27.07 -12.18 -3.19
N ALA A 248 -26.79 -12.58 -1.96
CA ALA A 248 -27.66 -12.37 -0.80
C ALA A 248 -27.61 -10.92 -0.24
N GLY A 249 -26.94 -9.99 -0.92
CA GLY A 249 -26.86 -8.58 -0.53
C GLY A 249 -25.60 -8.23 0.27
N GLY A 250 -24.66 -9.15 0.44
CA GLY A 250 -23.33 -8.87 1.01
C GLY A 250 -23.36 -8.18 2.37
N GLY A 251 -24.27 -8.58 3.25
CA GLY A 251 -24.43 -7.96 4.58
C GLY A 251 -25.11 -6.59 4.60
N LEU A 252 -25.68 -6.11 3.48
CA LEU A 252 -26.67 -5.04 3.53
C LEU A 252 -27.96 -5.63 4.11
N SER A 253 -28.37 -5.17 5.29
CA SER A 253 -29.76 -5.38 5.72
C SER A 253 -30.68 -4.97 4.56
N PRO A 254 -31.68 -5.78 4.19
CA PRO A 254 -32.64 -5.35 3.18
C PRO A 254 -33.21 -4.01 3.65
N ARG A 255 -33.06 -2.98 2.82
CA ARG A 255 -33.64 -1.66 3.09
C ARG A 255 -35.13 -1.90 3.37
N ARG A 256 -35.54 -1.70 4.63
CA ARG A 256 -36.94 -1.58 4.98
C ARG A 256 -37.48 -0.26 4.44
#